data_AF-A0A7W1RPB3-F1
#
_entry.id   AF-A0A7W1RPB3-F1
#
_cell.length_a   1.000
_cell.length_b   1.000
_cell.length_c   1.000
_cell.angle_alpha   90.00
_cell.angle_beta   90.00
_cell.angle_gamma   90.00
#
_symmetry.space_group_name_H-M   'P 1'
#
loop_
_entity.id
_entity.type
_entity.pdbx_description
1 polymer ?
#
loop_
_entity_poly.entity_id
_entity_poly.type
_entity_poly.pdbx_seq_one_letter_code
_entity_poly.pdbx_strand_id
1 'polypeptide(L)'
;MIKQATTHRIEVAESGAFSSATTIAALLFLGAKFPHRQFNSAELCVLSGVGRTAMSQIKNASDTPFSLGKCTLQRLDTWLAKHPGFKQE
;
A
#
# COMPACT_ATOMS: atom_id res chain seq x y z
N MET A 1 3.17 -19.87 37.57
CA MET A 1 2.69 -18.64 36.90
C MET A 1 3.42 -18.49 35.57
N ILE A 2 2.75 -18.79 34.46
CA ILE A 2 3.20 -18.46 33.10
C ILE A 2 1.99 -17.83 32.40
N LYS A 3 2.12 -16.55 32.06
CA LYS A 3 1.10 -15.78 31.33
C LYS A 3 0.99 -16.35 29.91
N GLN A 4 -0.13 -16.98 29.58
CA GLN A 4 -0.47 -17.27 28.19
C GLN A 4 -0.74 -15.94 27.48
N ALA A 5 0.16 -15.56 26.58
CA ALA A 5 -0.11 -14.52 25.61
C ALA A 5 -1.24 -15.01 24.70
N THR A 6 -2.38 -14.34 24.76
CA THR A 6 -3.48 -14.52 23.81
C THR A 6 -2.99 -14.03 22.46
N THR A 7 -2.46 -14.96 21.66
CA THR A 7 -2.29 -14.80 20.21
C THR A 7 -3.66 -14.48 19.64
N HIS A 8 -3.94 -13.19 19.46
CA HIS A 8 -5.06 -12.70 18.68
C HIS A 8 -4.80 -13.16 17.25
N ARG A 9 -5.28 -14.35 16.90
CA ARG A 9 -5.29 -14.86 15.52
C ARG A 9 -6.12 -13.84 14.75
N ILE A 10 -5.44 -13.00 13.98
CA ILE A 10 -6.06 -12.26 12.90
C ILE A 10 -6.54 -13.37 11.97
N GLU A 11 -7.83 -13.67 12.07
CA GLU A 11 -8.51 -14.55 11.13
C GLU A 11 -8.16 -14.04 9.74
N VAL A 12 -7.46 -14.90 9.00
CA VAL A 12 -7.30 -14.75 7.56
C VAL A 12 -8.72 -14.77 7.02
N ALA A 13 -9.27 -13.57 6.80
CA ALA A 13 -10.58 -13.40 6.20
C ALA A 13 -10.57 -14.16 4.89
N GLU A 14 -11.36 -15.23 4.85
CA GLU A 14 -11.63 -16.01 3.66
C GLU A 14 -12.04 -15.05 2.54
N SER A 15 -11.44 -15.26 1.38
CA SER A 15 -11.68 -14.57 0.11
C SER A 15 -13.11 -14.79 -0.42
N GLY A 16 -14.13 -14.45 0.35
CA GLY A 16 -15.45 -14.10 -0.18
C GLY A 16 -15.33 -12.75 -0.89
N ALA A 17 -16.00 -12.59 -2.02
CA ALA A 17 -15.96 -11.39 -2.85
C ALA A 17 -16.34 -10.13 -2.05
N PHE A 18 -15.37 -9.53 -1.36
CA PHE A 18 -15.48 -8.17 -0.86
C PHE A 18 -15.66 -7.30 -2.08
N SER A 19 -16.80 -6.61 -2.15
CA SER A 19 -17.05 -5.56 -3.14
C SER A 19 -15.78 -4.71 -3.24
N SER A 20 -15.22 -4.60 -4.46
CA SER A 20 -13.98 -3.86 -4.70
C SER A 20 -14.04 -2.46 -4.09
N ALA A 21 -15.23 -1.85 -4.06
CA ALA A 21 -15.50 -0.57 -3.41
C ALA A 21 -15.21 -0.57 -1.90
N THR A 22 -15.60 -1.61 -1.15
CA THR A 22 -15.34 -1.70 0.30
C THR A 22 -13.85 -1.79 0.59
N THR A 23 -13.12 -2.59 -0.19
CA THR A 23 -11.66 -2.71 -0.06
C THR A 23 -10.96 -1.39 -0.40
N ILE A 24 -11.38 -0.71 -1.46
CA ILE A 24 -10.85 0.62 -1.83
C ILE A 24 -11.13 1.64 -0.72
N ALA A 25 -12.35 1.70 -0.21
CA ALA A 25 -12.72 2.62 0.86
C ALA A 25 -11.93 2.35 2.15
N ALA A 26 -11.76 1.07 2.52
CA ALA A 26 -10.92 0.68 3.65
C ALA A 26 -9.47 1.12 3.44
N LEU A 27 -8.89 0.92 2.25
CA LEU A 27 -7.53 1.38 1.95
C LEU A 27 -7.41 2.90 2.06
N LEU A 28 -8.34 3.66 1.46
CA LEU A 28 -8.35 5.12 1.54
C LEU A 28 -8.43 5.61 2.99
N PHE A 29 -9.33 5.01 3.80
CA PHE A 29 -9.44 5.34 5.21
C PHE A 29 -8.15 5.02 5.97
N LEU A 30 -7.53 3.86 5.71
CA LEU A 30 -6.27 3.48 6.34
C LEU A 30 -5.12 4.38 5.94
N GLY A 31 -5.04 4.78 4.67
CA GLY A 31 -4.05 5.73 4.17
C GLY A 31 -4.20 7.11 4.79
N ALA A 32 -5.44 7.58 4.97
CA ALA A 32 -5.74 8.86 5.61
C ALA A 32 -5.51 8.84 7.12
N LYS A 33 -5.87 7.74 7.81
CA LYS A 33 -5.79 7.65 9.27
C LYS A 33 -4.39 7.30 9.79
N PHE A 34 -3.61 6.56 9.00
CA PHE A 34 -2.30 6.06 9.38
C PHE A 34 -1.22 6.43 8.33
N PRO A 35 -0.70 7.67 8.34
CA PRO A 35 0.21 8.17 7.31
C PRO A 35 1.55 7.41 7.25
N HIS A 36 1.97 6.81 8.37
CA HIS A 36 3.20 6.01 8.46
C HIS A 36 2.99 4.52 8.16
N ARG A 37 1.76 4.11 7.82
CA ARG A 37 1.49 2.72 7.46
C ARG A 37 2.20 2.40 6.15
N GLN A 38 2.87 1.25 6.15
CA GLN A 38 3.47 0.70 4.94
C GLN A 38 2.44 -0.11 4.18
N PHE A 39 2.36 0.14 2.88
CA PHE A 39 1.47 -0.52 1.94
C PHE A 39 2.30 -1.30 0.92
N ASN A 40 1.73 -2.38 0.41
CA ASN A 40 2.30 -3.12 -0.71
C ASN A 40 2.01 -2.38 -2.03
N SER A 41 2.63 -2.83 -3.13
CA SER A 41 2.47 -2.17 -4.42
C SER A 41 1.05 -2.20 -4.98
N ALA A 42 0.26 -3.24 -4.69
CA ALA A 42 -1.12 -3.33 -5.17
C ALA A 42 -2.03 -2.32 -4.44
N GLU A 43 -1.87 -2.21 -3.12
CA GLU A 43 -2.56 -1.21 -2.30
C GLU A 43 -2.18 0.22 -2.73
N LEU A 44 -0.90 0.46 -3.01
CA LEU A 44 -0.44 1.76 -3.48
C LEU A 44 -0.95 2.13 -4.87
N CYS A 45 -1.19 1.17 -5.77
CA CYS A 45 -1.84 1.46 -7.04
C CYS A 45 -3.23 2.06 -6.82
N VAL A 46 -3.97 1.54 -5.85
CA VAL A 46 -5.31 2.05 -5.49
C VAL A 46 -5.20 3.43 -4.83
N LEU A 47 -4.24 3.62 -3.91
CA LEU A 47 -4.12 4.85 -3.13
C LEU A 47 -3.54 6.04 -3.91
N SER A 48 -2.59 5.79 -4.81
CA SER A 48 -1.87 6.84 -5.56
C SER A 48 -2.43 7.09 -6.95
N GLY A 49 -3.32 6.21 -7.44
CA GLY A 49 -3.80 6.24 -8.83
C GLY A 49 -2.74 5.81 -9.86
N VAL A 50 -1.54 5.42 -9.43
CA VAL A 50 -0.49 4.95 -10.33
C VAL A 50 -0.85 3.56 -10.88
N GLY A 51 -0.88 3.44 -12.20
CA GLY A 51 -1.16 2.17 -12.89
C GLY A 51 -0.15 1.07 -12.54
N ARG A 52 -0.58 -0.19 -12.62
CA ARG A 52 0.25 -1.36 -12.26
C ARG A 52 1.59 -1.42 -13.01
N THR A 53 1.59 -1.03 -14.29
CA THR A 53 2.79 -1.01 -15.14
C THR A 53 3.79 0.03 -14.65
N ALA A 54 3.32 1.26 -14.40
CA ALA A 54 4.13 2.32 -13.82
C ALA A 54 4.67 1.90 -12.44
N MET A 55 3.83 1.33 -11.58
CA MET A 55 4.26 0.83 -10.26
C MET A 55 5.36 -0.23 -10.36
N SER A 56 5.28 -1.13 -11.35
CA SER A 56 6.32 -2.12 -11.62
C SER A 56 7.65 -1.45 -12.00
N GLN A 57 7.61 -0.43 -12.86
CA GLN A 57 8.81 0.35 -13.22
C GLN A 57 9.40 1.06 -12.00
N ILE A 58 8.57 1.67 -11.15
CA ILE A 58 9.00 2.33 -9.91
C ILE A 58 9.67 1.33 -8.94
N LYS A 59 9.17 0.10 -8.85
CA LYS A 59 9.79 -0.95 -8.02
C LYS A 59 11.17 -1.38 -8.53
N ASN A 60 11.36 -1.35 -9.85
CA ASN A 60 12.60 -1.78 -10.49
C ASN A 60 13.58 -0.60 -10.71
N ALA A 61 13.19 0.62 -10.38
CA ALA A 61 14.08 1.78 -10.42
C ALA A 61 15.23 1.62 -9.41
N SER A 62 16.42 2.11 -9.77
CA SER A 62 17.62 2.04 -8.92
C SER A 62 17.45 2.80 -7.61
N ASP A 63 16.66 3.87 -7.60
CA ASP A 63 16.37 4.74 -6.46
C ASP A 63 14.96 4.51 -5.89
N THR A 64 14.44 3.29 -6.02
CA THR A 64 13.06 2.94 -5.67
C THR A 64 12.65 3.42 -4.26
N PRO A 65 11.43 3.96 -4.09
CA PRO A 65 10.91 4.33 -2.77
C PRO A 65 10.55 3.10 -1.92
N PHE A 66 10.57 1.89 -2.50
CA PHE A 66 10.22 0.67 -1.80
C PHE A 66 11.37 0.13 -0.93
N SER A 67 11.01 -0.37 0.25
CA SER A 67 11.90 -1.12 1.13
C SER A 67 11.25 -2.47 1.44
N LEU A 68 11.94 -3.57 1.13
CA LEU A 68 11.43 -4.94 1.31
C LEU A 68 10.02 -5.15 0.70
N GLY A 69 9.76 -4.53 -0.45
CA GLY A 69 8.49 -4.65 -1.18
C GLY A 69 7.32 -3.84 -0.61
N LYS A 70 7.56 -3.00 0.41
CA LYS A 70 6.56 -2.09 0.98
C LYS A 70 7.01 -0.63 0.90
N CYS A 71 6.07 0.30 0.90
CA CYS A 71 6.34 1.74 0.89
C CYS A 71 5.20 2.48 1.60
N THR A 72 5.49 3.63 2.23
CA THR A 72 4.43 4.51 2.75
C THR A 72 3.90 5.38 1.62
N LEU A 73 2.62 5.77 1.69
CA LEU A 73 2.01 6.63 0.66
C LEU A 73 2.80 7.94 0.49
N GLN A 74 3.15 8.59 1.62
CA GLN A 74 3.95 9.81 1.62
C GLN A 74 5.31 9.67 0.93
N ARG A 75 6.00 8.53 1.12
CA ARG A 75 7.30 8.29 0.50
C ARG A 75 7.16 8.08 -1.00
N LEU A 76 6.12 7.37 -1.43
CA LEU A 76 5.78 7.25 -2.85
C LEU A 76 5.44 8.61 -3.45
N ASP A 77 4.61 9.41 -2.80
CA ASP A 77 4.24 10.76 -3.28
C ASP A 77 5.46 11.68 -3.42
N THR A 78 6.36 11.64 -2.46
CA THR A 78 7.62 12.40 -2.50
C THR A 78 8.50 11.96 -3.67
N TRP A 79 8.52 10.66 -3.97
CA TRP A 79 9.29 10.13 -5.10
C TRP A 79 8.64 10.51 -6.45
N LEU A 80 7.31 10.43 -6.55
CA LEU A 80 6.55 10.84 -7.74
C LEU A 80 6.69 12.34 -8.02
N ALA A 81 6.78 13.18 -6.98
CA ALA A 81 7.04 14.60 -7.14
C ALA A 81 8.40 14.90 -7.79
N LYS A 82 9.39 14.00 -7.60
CA LYS A 82 10.69 14.07 -8.26
C LYS A 82 10.70 13.42 -9.65
N HIS A 83 9.72 12.56 -9.93
CA HIS A 83 9.61 11.80 -11.18
C HIS A 83 8.21 12.00 -11.81
N PRO A 84 7.93 13.18 -12.38
CA PRO A 84 6.59 13.55 -12.86
C PRO A 84 6.03 12.64 -13.97
N GLY A 85 6.87 11.87 -14.66
CA GLY A 85 6.46 10.97 -15.75
C GLY A 85 5.62 9.75 -15.35
N PHE A 86 5.35 9.55 -14.05
CA PHE A 86 4.62 8.37 -13.54
C PHE A 86 3.19 8.67 -13.04
N LYS A 87 2.79 9.95 -12.92
CA LYS A 87 1.38 10.30 -12.67
C LYS A 87 0.66 10.30 -14.01
N GLN A 88 -0.29 9.38 -14.19
CA GLN A 88 -1.18 9.42 -15.34
C GLN A 88 -2.09 10.65 -15.24
N GLU A 89 -2.35 11.29 -16.38
CA GLU A 89 -3.40 12.30 -16.58
C GLU A 89 -4.80 11.75 -16.24
#